data_AF-C5LMG1-F1
#
_entry.id   AF-C5LMG1-F1
#
_cell.length_a   1.000
_cell.length_b   1.000
_cell.length_c   1.000
_cell.angle_alpha   90.00
_cell.angle_beta   90.00
_cell.angle_gamma   90.00
#
_symmetry.space_group_name_H-M   'P 1'
#
loop_
_entity.id
_entity.type
_entity.pdbx_description
1 polymer ?
#
loop_
_entity_poly.entity_id
_entity_poly.type
_entity_poly.pdbx_seq_one_letter_code
_entity_poly.pdbx_strand_id
1 'polypeptide(L)'
;MVEAAPAEVDVWVPEDVCDIDAKKTPLFGKFELVDWQLMNLRYELHLICHAFERDATSKDADMKGIHKSLLQHYYQTYVMRGVLVPSLYGAHSLEQILDTLLVDTIMIDKDGVLKAVHDIDAPLSTFIRLTEAARREREAKISAGDESAKLR
;
A
#
# COMPACT_ATOMS: atom_id res chain seq x y z
N MET A 1 -30.90 -22.61 -9.11
CA MET A 1 -30.82 -21.14 -8.90
C MET A 1 -29.47 -20.91 -8.26
N VAL A 2 -28.54 -20.27 -8.96
CA VAL A 2 -27.26 -19.88 -8.36
C VAL A 2 -27.60 -18.72 -7.43
N GLU A 3 -27.48 -18.93 -6.13
CA GLU A 3 -27.62 -17.87 -5.14
C GLU A 3 -26.59 -16.79 -5.51
N ALA A 4 -27.05 -15.57 -5.80
CA ALA A 4 -26.14 -14.48 -6.07
C ALA A 4 -25.24 -14.32 -4.85
N ALA A 5 -23.92 -14.33 -5.07
CA ALA A 5 -22.97 -14.08 -3.98
C ALA A 5 -23.40 -12.81 -3.24
N PRO A 6 -23.44 -12.81 -1.90
CA PRO A 6 -23.82 -11.63 -1.15
C PRO A 6 -22.97 -10.44 -1.59
N ALA A 7 -23.59 -9.26 -1.71
CA ALA A 7 -22.89 -8.05 -2.11
C ALA A 7 -21.69 -7.82 -1.20
N GLU A 8 -20.52 -7.56 -1.79
CA GLU A 8 -19.28 -7.38 -1.04
C GLU A 8 -19.38 -6.10 -0.18
N VAL A 9 -19.17 -6.22 1.13
CA VAL A 9 -19.28 -5.10 2.07
C VAL A 9 -18.24 -4.02 1.75
N ASP A 10 -18.63 -2.75 1.77
CA ASP A 10 -17.67 -1.64 1.61
C ASP A 10 -16.54 -1.76 2.66
N VAL A 11 -15.29 -1.72 2.20
CA VAL A 11 -14.10 -1.90 3.04
C VAL A 11 -14.00 -0.86 4.15
N TRP A 12 -14.69 0.28 4.06
CA TRP A 12 -14.63 1.36 5.05
C TRP A 12 -15.74 1.31 6.10
N VAL A 13 -16.75 0.46 5.91
CA VAL A 13 -17.93 0.39 6.79
C VAL A 13 -17.68 -0.39 8.09
N PRO A 14 -17.06 -1.59 8.07
CA PRO A 14 -16.83 -2.35 9.30
C PRO A 14 -15.92 -1.60 10.26
N GLU A 15 -16.23 -1.56 11.56
CA GLU A 15 -15.33 -0.98 12.56
C GLU A 15 -14.12 -1.89 12.80
N ASP A 16 -14.38 -3.19 13.00
CA ASP A 16 -13.37 -4.24 13.18
C ASP A 16 -13.07 -4.96 11.86
N VAL A 17 -11.82 -4.87 11.38
CA VAL A 17 -11.37 -5.57 10.17
C VAL A 17 -11.28 -7.09 10.35
N CYS A 18 -11.39 -7.60 11.57
CA CYS A 18 -11.45 -9.02 11.88
C CYS A 18 -12.89 -9.56 11.98
N ASP A 19 -13.91 -8.71 11.91
CA ASP A 19 -15.31 -9.11 12.05
C ASP A 19 -16.25 -8.18 11.24
N ILE A 20 -16.37 -8.45 9.94
CA ILE A 20 -17.13 -7.59 9.01
C ILE A 20 -18.63 -7.88 8.98
N ASP A 21 -19.08 -8.97 9.59
CA ASP A 21 -20.45 -9.50 9.47
C ASP A 21 -21.05 -10.02 10.79
N ALA A 22 -20.42 -9.71 11.93
CA ALA A 22 -20.72 -10.24 13.26
C ALA A 22 -20.60 -11.79 13.36
N LYS A 23 -19.90 -12.42 12.41
CA LYS A 23 -19.60 -13.87 12.40
C LYS A 23 -18.10 -14.14 12.38
N LYS A 24 -17.25 -13.15 12.72
CA LYS A 24 -15.79 -13.25 12.74
C LYS A 24 -15.18 -13.48 11.36
N THR A 25 -15.83 -12.97 10.31
CA THR A 25 -15.26 -12.97 8.97
C THR A 25 -14.26 -11.80 8.85
N PRO A 26 -12.96 -12.05 8.58
CA PRO A 26 -11.99 -10.98 8.41
C PRO A 26 -12.10 -10.34 7.03
N LEU A 27 -11.89 -9.02 6.96
CA LEU A 27 -11.88 -8.23 5.72
C LEU A 27 -10.82 -8.71 4.73
N PHE A 28 -9.67 -9.13 5.25
CA PHE A 28 -8.51 -9.63 4.50
C PHE A 28 -8.58 -11.16 4.27
N GLY A 29 -9.73 -11.79 4.45
CA GLY A 29 -9.88 -13.26 4.35
C GLY A 29 -9.54 -13.83 2.96
N LYS A 30 -9.52 -12.99 1.92
CA LYS A 30 -9.15 -13.36 0.54
C LYS A 30 -7.74 -12.90 0.13
N PHE A 31 -6.94 -12.38 1.06
CA PHE A 31 -5.57 -11.94 0.74
C PHE A 31 -4.73 -13.13 0.31
N GLU A 32 -4.09 -12.98 -0.85
CA GLU A 32 -3.01 -13.86 -1.28
C GLU A 32 -1.65 -13.31 -0.80
N LEU A 33 -0.57 -14.06 -1.06
CA LEU A 33 0.78 -13.66 -0.67
C LEU A 33 1.14 -12.25 -1.17
N VAL A 34 0.75 -11.93 -2.41
CA VAL A 34 1.02 -10.62 -3.01
C VAL A 34 0.26 -9.49 -2.30
N ASP A 35 -0.94 -9.75 -1.79
CA ASP A 35 -1.70 -8.77 -1.03
C ASP A 35 -1.03 -8.49 0.31
N TRP A 36 -0.54 -9.52 1.00
CA TRP A 36 0.25 -9.34 2.22
C TRP A 36 1.54 -8.57 1.97
N GLN A 37 2.22 -8.84 0.85
CA GLN A 37 3.42 -8.11 0.46
C GLN A 37 3.11 -6.64 0.18
N LEU A 38 2.03 -6.34 -0.55
CA LEU A 38 1.60 -4.99 -0.85
C LEU A 38 1.14 -4.22 0.40
N MET A 39 0.46 -4.88 1.34
CA MET A 39 0.10 -4.27 2.62
C MET A 39 1.34 -3.92 3.44
N ASN A 40 2.30 -4.84 3.52
CA ASN A 40 3.58 -4.58 4.19
C ASN A 40 4.32 -3.42 3.53
N LEU A 41 4.40 -3.40 2.20
CA LEU A 41 5.11 -2.33 1.49
C LEU A 41 4.45 -0.97 1.72
N ARG A 42 3.11 -0.89 1.72
CA ARG A 42 2.38 0.33 2.09
C ARG A 42 2.80 0.82 3.47
N TYR A 43 2.76 -0.07 4.46
CA TYR A 43 3.09 0.27 5.83
C TYR A 43 4.57 0.67 6.00
N GLU A 44 5.48 -0.07 5.36
CA GLU A 44 6.92 0.22 5.38
C GLU A 44 7.21 1.60 4.76
N LEU A 45 6.70 1.90 3.56
CA LEU A 45 6.93 3.20 2.91
C LEU A 45 6.31 4.36 3.69
N HIS A 46 5.12 4.14 4.28
CA HIS A 46 4.48 5.10 5.16
C HIS A 46 5.38 5.45 6.36
N LEU A 47 5.91 4.43 7.07
CA LEU A 47 6.79 4.64 8.22
C LEU A 47 8.10 5.30 7.83
N ILE A 48 8.71 4.92 6.70
CA ILE A 48 9.98 5.51 6.24
C ILE A 48 9.82 7.00 5.95
N CYS A 49 8.73 7.43 5.31
CA CYS A 49 8.50 8.84 5.02
C CYS A 49 8.49 9.67 6.31
N HIS A 50 7.74 9.21 7.32
CA HIS A 50 7.65 9.87 8.62
C HIS A 50 8.96 9.81 9.42
N ALA A 51 9.63 8.67 9.41
CA ALA A 51 10.92 8.50 10.10
C ALA A 51 12.00 9.38 9.48
N PHE A 52 12.08 9.43 8.15
CA PHE A 52 13.01 10.29 7.45
C PHE A 52 12.73 11.76 7.71
N GLU A 53 11.48 12.20 7.60
CA GLU A 53 11.11 13.60 7.85
C GLU A 53 11.51 14.03 9.26
N ARG A 54 11.25 13.19 10.27
CA ARG A 54 11.67 13.44 11.65
C ARG A 54 13.20 13.52 11.78
N ASP A 55 13.92 12.57 11.22
CA ASP A 55 15.38 12.49 11.36
C ASP A 55 16.10 13.58 10.57
N ALA A 56 15.61 13.92 9.37
CA ALA A 56 16.19 14.91 8.48
C ALA A 56 15.90 16.33 8.97
N THR A 57 14.66 16.64 9.35
CA THR A 57 14.28 17.95 9.92
C THR A 57 15.04 18.25 11.21
N SER A 58 15.43 17.22 11.99
CA SER A 58 16.27 17.40 13.17
C SER A 58 17.69 17.92 12.86
N LYS A 59 18.16 17.75 11.63
CA LYS A 59 19.50 18.14 11.15
C LYS A 59 19.46 19.36 10.25
N ASP A 60 18.43 19.46 9.40
CA ASP A 60 18.23 20.53 8.43
C ASP A 60 16.73 20.71 8.18
N ALA A 61 16.20 21.89 8.52
CA ALA A 61 14.78 22.21 8.39
C ALA A 61 14.29 22.28 6.93
N ASP A 62 15.21 22.40 5.96
CA ASP A 62 14.88 22.42 4.55
C ASP A 62 14.78 21.01 3.92
N MET A 63 15.18 19.95 4.65
CA MET A 63 15.04 18.56 4.20
C MET A 63 13.62 18.04 4.41
N LYS A 64 12.78 18.26 3.40
CA LYS A 64 11.33 17.99 3.48
C LYS A 64 10.92 16.54 3.17
N GLY A 65 11.82 15.65 2.77
CA GLY A 65 11.46 14.26 2.49
C GLY A 65 12.45 13.54 1.58
N ILE A 66 12.09 12.31 1.20
CA ILE A 66 12.91 11.46 0.34
C ILE A 66 12.59 11.77 -1.11
N HIS A 67 13.58 12.20 -1.90
CA HIS A 67 13.42 12.23 -3.35
C HIS A 67 13.31 10.80 -3.90
N LYS A 68 12.41 10.54 -4.85
CA LYS A 68 12.13 9.20 -5.39
C LYS A 68 13.37 8.44 -5.89
N SER A 69 14.38 9.14 -6.42
CA SER A 69 15.64 8.52 -6.85
C SER A 69 16.48 7.93 -5.71
N LEU A 70 16.20 8.33 -4.46
CA LEU A 70 16.86 7.87 -3.25
C LEU A 70 16.01 6.86 -2.46
N LEU A 71 14.81 6.51 -2.96
CA LEU A 71 13.92 5.56 -2.29
C LEU A 71 14.64 4.25 -1.96
N GLN A 72 15.37 3.67 -2.93
CA GLN A 72 16.08 2.41 -2.72
C GLN A 72 17.11 2.50 -1.59
N HIS A 73 17.86 3.62 -1.53
CA HIS A 73 18.86 3.85 -0.51
C HIS A 73 18.21 3.89 0.88
N TYR A 74 17.20 4.74 1.06
CA TYR A 74 16.55 4.88 2.36
C TYR A 74 15.72 3.67 2.76
N TYR A 75 15.15 2.94 1.80
CA TYR A 75 14.48 1.67 2.08
C TYR A 75 15.45 0.68 2.75
N GLN A 76 16.67 0.55 2.23
CA GLN A 76 17.69 -0.30 2.82
C GLN A 76 18.15 0.19 4.20
N THR A 77 18.26 1.50 4.39
CA THR A 77 18.66 2.10 5.66
C THR A 77 17.63 1.89 6.77
N TYR A 78 16.34 2.07 6.47
CA TYR A 78 15.28 2.06 7.49
C TYR A 78 14.62 0.69 7.69
N VAL A 79 14.37 -0.07 6.62
CA VAL A 79 13.59 -1.33 6.70
C VAL A 79 14.47 -2.53 7.02
N MET A 80 15.77 -2.45 6.71
CA MET A 80 16.76 -3.51 6.96
C MET A 80 16.40 -4.88 6.33
N ARG A 81 15.51 -4.92 5.33
CA ARG A 81 15.07 -6.14 4.61
C ARG A 81 15.76 -6.37 3.26
N GLY A 82 16.70 -5.50 2.87
CA GLY A 82 17.44 -5.61 1.62
C GLY A 82 16.91 -4.72 0.50
N VAL A 83 17.14 -5.12 -0.76
CA VAL A 83 16.77 -4.35 -1.96
C VAL A 83 15.25 -4.43 -2.18
N LEU A 84 14.63 -3.32 -2.58
CA LEU A 84 13.22 -3.30 -2.97
C LEU A 84 13.15 -3.74 -4.44
N VAL A 85 12.68 -4.96 -4.68
CA VAL A 85 12.68 -5.57 -6.02
C VAL A 85 11.28 -5.45 -6.64
N PRO A 86 11.08 -4.62 -7.68
CA PRO A 86 9.75 -4.37 -8.25
C PRO A 86 9.03 -5.62 -8.75
N SER A 87 9.78 -6.56 -9.31
CA SER A 87 9.21 -7.79 -9.88
C SER A 87 8.55 -8.69 -8.84
N LEU A 88 8.85 -8.54 -7.54
CA LEU A 88 8.16 -9.27 -6.47
C LEU A 88 6.72 -8.76 -6.23
N TYR A 89 6.37 -7.62 -6.80
CA TYR A 89 5.06 -6.98 -6.69
C TYR A 89 4.33 -6.93 -8.04
N GLY A 90 4.82 -7.65 -9.05
CA GLY A 90 4.29 -7.57 -10.42
C GLY A 90 4.60 -6.25 -11.15
N ALA A 91 5.59 -5.48 -10.68
CA ALA A 91 6.01 -4.21 -11.28
C ALA A 91 7.36 -4.32 -12.03
N HIS A 92 7.57 -3.44 -12.99
CA HIS A 92 8.77 -3.32 -13.82
C HIS A 92 9.76 -2.28 -13.29
N SER A 93 9.32 -1.36 -12.44
CA SER A 93 10.16 -0.33 -11.82
C SER A 93 9.62 0.13 -10.46
N LEU A 94 10.45 0.87 -9.71
CA LEU A 94 10.03 1.49 -8.45
C LEU A 94 8.99 2.57 -8.70
N GLU A 95 9.11 3.31 -9.81
CA GLU A 95 8.12 4.30 -10.23
C GLU A 95 6.76 3.65 -10.45
N GLN A 96 6.70 2.49 -11.12
CA GLN A 96 5.44 1.79 -11.31
C GLN A 96 4.80 1.38 -9.98
N ILE A 97 5.60 0.94 -8.99
CA ILE A 97 5.06 0.65 -7.65
C ILE A 97 4.36 1.89 -7.07
N LEU A 98 5.03 3.04 -7.09
CA LEU A 98 4.52 4.27 -6.50
C LEU A 98 3.31 4.81 -7.27
N ASP A 99 3.40 4.83 -8.60
CA ASP A 99 2.43 5.49 -9.48
C ASP A 99 1.19 4.63 -9.78
N THR A 100 1.22 3.32 -9.51
CA THR A 100 0.07 2.44 -9.81
C THR A 100 -0.38 1.59 -8.63
N LEU A 101 0.54 1.05 -7.82
CA LEU A 101 0.18 0.09 -6.78
C LEU A 101 -0.03 0.75 -5.42
N LEU A 102 0.63 1.87 -5.14
CA LEU A 102 0.68 2.52 -3.82
C LEU A 102 0.27 4.01 -3.84
N VAL A 103 -0.47 4.44 -4.86
CA VAL A 103 -0.98 5.84 -5.00
C VAL A 103 -1.85 6.28 -3.82
N ASP A 104 -2.49 5.32 -3.16
CA ASP A 104 -3.32 5.54 -1.97
C ASP A 104 -2.52 5.76 -0.69
N THR A 105 -1.22 5.46 -0.70
CA THR A 105 -0.35 5.49 0.48
C THR A 105 0.77 6.52 0.36
N ILE A 106 1.38 6.66 -0.83
CA ILE A 106 2.49 7.58 -1.09
C ILE A 106 2.12 8.50 -2.25
N MET A 107 2.23 9.81 -2.03
CA MET A 107 2.21 10.81 -3.09
C MET A 107 3.62 11.27 -3.42
N ILE A 108 3.85 11.54 -4.70
CA ILE A 108 5.07 12.21 -5.18
C ILE A 108 4.70 13.64 -5.50
N ASP A 109 5.36 14.61 -4.87
CA ASP A 109 5.13 16.02 -5.18
C ASP A 109 5.80 16.42 -6.52
N LYS A 110 5.58 17.67 -6.92
CA LYS A 110 6.12 18.24 -8.17
C LYS A 110 7.65 18.20 -8.26
N ASP A 111 8.34 18.15 -7.12
CA ASP A 111 9.80 18.17 -7.00
C ASP A 111 10.36 16.74 -6.86
N GLY A 112 9.50 15.71 -6.93
CA GLY A 112 9.88 14.31 -6.85
C GLY A 112 10.03 13.79 -5.42
N VAL A 113 9.52 14.50 -4.42
CA VAL A 113 9.62 14.12 -3.00
C VAL A 113 8.44 13.25 -2.60
N LEU A 114 8.73 12.15 -1.91
CA LEU A 114 7.74 11.22 -1.36
C LEU A 114 7.08 11.81 -0.11
N LYS A 115 5.76 11.70 -0.06
CA LYS A 115 4.91 12.12 1.06
C LYS A 115 3.93 11.01 1.43
N ALA A 116 3.87 10.68 2.70
CA ALA A 116 2.83 9.80 3.22
C ALA A 116 1.46 10.49 3.09
N VAL A 117 0.47 9.75 2.60
CA VAL A 117 -0.92 10.23 2.51
C VAL A 117 -1.60 10.27 3.88
N HIS A 118 -1.22 9.34 4.76
CA HIS A 118 -1.80 9.18 6.08
C HIS A 118 -0.87 9.72 7.18
N ASP A 119 -1.48 10.14 8.28
CA ASP A 119 -0.78 10.55 9.51
C ASP A 119 0.00 9.39 10.13
N ILE A 120 1.08 9.71 10.85
CA ILE A 120 2.02 8.73 11.42
C ILE A 120 1.35 7.69 12.35
N ASP A 121 0.23 8.06 12.97
CA ASP A 121 -0.54 7.22 13.88
C ASP A 121 -1.70 6.48 13.20
N ALA A 122 -1.75 6.50 11.86
CA ALA A 122 -2.71 5.75 11.08
C ALA A 122 -2.70 4.26 11.52
N PRO A 123 -3.87 3.71 11.91
CA PRO A 123 -3.92 2.36 12.41
C PRO A 123 -3.61 1.35 11.29
N LEU A 124 -3.08 0.18 11.67
CA LEU A 124 -2.81 -0.90 10.71
C LEU A 124 -4.04 -1.28 9.87
N SER A 125 -5.24 -1.14 10.45
CA SER A 125 -6.51 -1.37 9.76
C SER A 125 -6.69 -0.47 8.52
N THR A 126 -6.11 0.73 8.49
CA THR A 126 -6.08 1.59 7.29
C THR A 126 -5.40 0.87 6.13
N PHE A 127 -4.20 0.34 6.33
CA PHE A 127 -3.43 -0.34 5.28
C PHE A 127 -4.05 -1.66 4.83
N ILE A 128 -4.75 -2.35 5.73
CA ILE A 128 -5.58 -3.52 5.39
C ILE A 128 -6.71 -3.10 4.44
N ARG A 129 -7.44 -2.03 4.75
CA ARG A 129 -8.56 -1.55 3.93
C ARG A 129 -8.10 -1.07 2.55
N LEU A 130 -7.00 -0.32 2.50
CA LEU A 130 -6.38 0.13 1.24
C LEU A 130 -6.01 -1.06 0.35
N THR A 131 -5.37 -2.07 0.94
CA THR A 131 -4.96 -3.27 0.20
C THR A 131 -6.17 -4.05 -0.30
N GLU A 132 -7.21 -4.21 0.53
CA GLU A 132 -8.44 -4.89 0.10
C GLU A 132 -9.19 -4.12 -1.00
N ALA A 133 -9.26 -2.79 -0.91
CA ALA A 133 -9.83 -1.95 -1.96
C ALA A 133 -9.09 -2.14 -3.29
N ALA A 134 -7.75 -2.08 -3.26
CA ALA A 134 -6.90 -2.27 -4.43
C ALA A 134 -7.02 -3.70 -4.99
N ARG A 135 -7.15 -4.72 -4.13
CA ARG A 135 -7.38 -6.12 -4.54
C ARG A 135 -8.69 -6.25 -5.30
N ARG A 136 -9.79 -5.71 -4.77
CA ARG A 136 -11.11 -5.76 -5.41
C ARG A 136 -11.16 -4.99 -6.72
N GLU A 137 -10.54 -3.82 -6.77
CA GLU A 137 -10.41 -3.05 -8.01
C GLU A 137 -9.64 -3.84 -9.08
N ARG A 138 -8.54 -4.49 -8.68
CA ARG A 138 -7.75 -5.35 -9.55
C ARG A 138 -8.58 -6.54 -10.07
N GLU A 139 -9.31 -7.23 -9.21
CA GLU A 139 -10.21 -8.32 -9.62
C GLU A 139 -11.30 -7.85 -10.56
N ALA A 140 -11.89 -6.68 -10.33
CA ALA A 140 -12.88 -6.09 -11.21
C ALA A 140 -12.30 -5.81 -12.61
N LYS A 141 -11.08 -5.26 -12.69
CA LYS A 141 -10.35 -5.04 -13.95
C LYS A 141 -10.10 -6.35 -14.68
N ILE A 142 -9.59 -7.37 -13.99
CA ILE A 142 -9.35 -8.71 -14.55
C ILE A 142 -10.66 -9.30 -15.09
N SER A 143 -11.76 -9.21 -14.32
CA SER A 143 -13.08 -9.73 -14.71
C SER A 143 -13.66 -8.99 -15.92
N ALA A 144 -13.29 -7.73 -16.11
CA ALA A 144 -13.65 -6.92 -17.28
C ALA A 144 -12.75 -7.19 -18.50
N GLY A 145 -11.76 -8.08 -18.40
CA GLY A 145 -10.85 -8.47 -19.48
C GLY A 145 -9.56 -7.65 -19.55
N ASP A 146 -9.27 -6.79 -18.56
CA ASP A 146 -7.99 -6.10 -18.45
C ASP A 146 -6.95 -7.01 -17.78
N GLU A 147 -6.29 -7.80 -18.62
CA GLU A 147 -5.21 -8.72 -18.22
C GLU A 147 -3.97 -8.00 -17.68
N SER A 148 -3.80 -6.69 -17.95
CA SER A 148 -2.67 -5.90 -17.44
C SER A 148 -2.74 -5.68 -15.92
N ALA A 149 -3.91 -5.87 -15.33
CA ALA A 149 -4.11 -5.76 -13.88
C ALA A 149 -3.58 -6.98 -13.10
N LYS A 150 -3.21 -8.09 -13.77
CA LYS A 150 -2.68 -9.28 -13.08
C LYS A 150 -1.30 -9.02 -12.49
N LEU A 151 -1.16 -9.24 -11.19
CA LEU A 151 0.13 -9.33 -10.53
C LEU A 151 0.70 -10.73 -10.78
N ARG A 152 1.99 -10.82 -11.06
CA ARG A 152 2.71 -12.08 -11.36
C ARG A 152 3.72 -12.39 -10.27
#